data_AF-A0A8H5C3T7-F1
#
_entry.id   AF-A0A8H5C3T7-F1
#
_cell.length_a   1.000
_cell.length_b   1.000
_cell.length_c   1.000
_cell.angle_alpha   90.00
_cell.angle_beta   90.00
_cell.angle_gamma   90.00
#
_symmetry.space_group_name_H-M   'P 1'
#
loop_
_entity.id
_entity.type
_entity.pdbx_description
1 polymer ?
#
loop_
_entity_poly.entity_id
_entity_poly.type
_entity_poly.pdbx_seq_one_letter_code
_entity_poly.pdbx_strand_id
1 'polypeptide(L)'
;MNTQHSPIRRKQPAIPGFRPSPRPKRTPISQMTIRELQDLHNLNAKLLADPKAPSSSYVQRVRAEQAAIESRLLEVDGMETINTALRKTKIKGEGDMEVDEAPEPATSSTIEAKKKALSQYDAMRVTRDGASTNGAGSTFTMREAIELERQAHLQEKERQERILEKKKRLGMPIKGEILTKEEQEARIWAFMNHKPTESDLEDDSEDDDDDDDDPASWFEDDQDDGRKGQDIVEPDYEDISDLIRVDENRLPSFDFYGNNEGD
;
A
#
# COMPACT_ATOMS: atom_id res chain seq x y z
N MET A 1 59.13 6.23 20.07
CA MET A 1 57.87 7.00 19.99
C MET A 1 57.69 7.40 18.54
N ASN A 2 56.81 6.73 17.79
CA ASN A 2 56.59 6.99 16.35
C ASN A 2 55.45 8.01 16.19
N THR A 3 55.76 9.21 15.70
CA THR A 3 54.77 10.22 15.35
C THR A 3 54.34 10.01 13.89
N GLN A 4 53.09 9.60 13.69
CA GLN A 4 52.46 9.53 12.37
C GLN A 4 52.13 10.94 11.90
N HIS A 5 52.75 11.40 10.80
CA HIS A 5 52.40 12.67 10.15
C HIS A 5 51.33 12.43 9.08
N SER A 6 50.18 13.07 9.22
CA SER A 6 49.14 13.11 8.18
C SER A 6 49.64 13.92 6.97
N PRO A 7 49.31 13.51 5.72
CA PRO A 7 49.79 14.21 4.52
C PRO A 7 49.16 15.61 4.41
N ILE A 8 49.98 16.64 4.57
CA ILE A 8 49.58 18.04 4.37
C ILE A 8 49.41 18.27 2.86
N ARG A 9 48.16 18.44 2.42
CA ARG A 9 47.81 18.77 1.03
C ARG A 9 48.38 20.14 0.67
N ARG A 10 49.48 20.17 -0.09
CA ARG A 10 50.10 21.40 -0.61
C ARG A 10 49.08 22.17 -1.45
N LYS A 11 48.74 23.39 -1.02
CA LYS A 11 47.98 24.37 -1.82
C LYS A 11 48.91 24.87 -2.93
N GLN A 12 48.81 24.28 -4.12
CA GLN A 12 49.49 24.79 -5.30
C GLN A 12 48.99 26.23 -5.58
N PRO A 13 49.88 27.21 -5.84
CA PRO A 13 49.48 28.55 -6.20
C PRO A 13 48.79 28.51 -7.58
N ALA A 14 47.45 28.54 -7.57
CA ALA A 14 46.67 28.52 -8.80
C ALA A 14 46.86 29.82 -9.58
N ILE A 15 47.16 29.70 -10.88
CA ILE A 15 47.30 30.80 -11.84
C ILE A 15 46.01 31.65 -11.82
N PRO A 16 46.11 32.99 -11.67
CA PRO A 16 44.95 33.88 -11.70
C PRO A 16 44.14 33.68 -12.99
N GLY A 17 42.82 33.48 -12.88
CA GLY A 17 41.92 33.34 -14.03
C GLY A 17 41.52 31.90 -14.43
N PHE A 18 42.28 30.87 -14.01
CA PHE A 18 41.95 29.46 -14.26
C PHE A 18 41.46 28.72 -13.00
N ARG A 19 40.73 29.43 -12.14
CA ARG A 19 40.12 28.80 -10.97
C ARG A 19 38.79 28.19 -11.40
N PRO A 20 38.57 26.87 -11.23
CA PRO A 20 37.24 26.30 -11.41
C PRO A 20 36.27 27.05 -10.50
N SER A 21 35.08 27.35 -11.00
CA SER A 21 34.04 27.98 -10.20
C SER A 21 33.80 27.13 -8.93
N PRO A 22 33.59 27.76 -7.76
CA PRO A 22 33.29 27.02 -6.56
C PRO A 22 32.06 26.16 -6.82
N ARG A 23 32.17 24.85 -6.58
CA ARG A 23 31.04 23.94 -6.73
C ARG A 23 29.88 24.45 -5.86
N PRO A 24 28.64 24.43 -6.36
CA PRO A 24 27.49 24.81 -5.56
C PRO A 24 27.48 23.93 -4.29
N LYS A 25 27.29 24.58 -3.14
CA LYS A 25 27.18 23.86 -1.86
C LYS A 25 25.94 22.98 -1.94
N ARG A 26 26.05 21.73 -1.48
CA ARG A 26 24.86 20.88 -1.31
C ARG A 26 23.93 21.58 -0.33
N THR A 27 22.65 21.65 -0.68
CA THR A 27 21.61 22.11 0.24
C THR A 27 21.65 21.21 1.49
N PRO A 28 21.46 21.76 2.70
CA PRO A 28 21.32 20.94 3.89
C PRO A 28 19.97 20.21 3.87
N ILE A 29 19.93 19.00 4.44
CA ILE A 29 18.72 18.14 4.50
C ILE A 29 17.52 18.90 5.10
N SER A 30 17.78 19.79 6.06
CA SER A 30 16.74 20.61 6.72
C SER A 30 16.03 21.60 5.79
N GLN A 31 16.62 21.95 4.64
CA GLN A 31 16.09 22.95 3.70
C GLN A 31 15.58 22.32 2.39
N MET A 32 15.65 21.00 2.26
CA MET A 32 15.20 20.30 1.05
C MET A 32 13.69 20.15 1.02
N THR A 33 13.14 20.17 -0.19
CA THR A 33 11.73 19.84 -0.44
C THR A 33 11.48 18.34 -0.32
N ILE A 34 10.23 17.91 -0.14
CA ILE A 34 9.84 16.49 -0.04
C ILE A 34 10.36 15.69 -1.23
N ARG A 35 10.21 16.24 -2.44
CA ARG A 35 10.68 15.62 -3.68
C ARG A 35 12.20 15.43 -3.67
N GLU A 36 12.95 16.46 -3.30
CA GLU A 36 14.42 16.37 -3.21
C GLU A 36 14.88 15.37 -2.15
N LEU A 37 14.17 15.27 -1.03
CA LEU A 37 14.43 14.28 0.03
C LEU A 37 14.19 12.85 -0.49
N GLN A 38 13.10 12.62 -1.22
CA GLN A 38 12.81 11.32 -1.85
C GLN A 38 13.85 10.96 -2.92
N ASP A 39 14.25 11.92 -3.76
CA ASP A 39 15.28 11.71 -4.78
C ASP A 39 16.63 11.32 -4.14
N LEU A 40 17.02 12.00 -3.06
CA LEU A 40 18.23 11.65 -2.30
C LEU A 40 18.11 10.31 -1.57
N HIS A 41 16.95 10.01 -0.99
CA HIS A 41 16.70 8.71 -0.37
C HIS A 41 16.89 7.57 -1.37
N ASN A 42 16.33 7.72 -2.58
CA ASN A 42 16.45 6.74 -3.65
C ASN A 42 17.89 6.59 -4.15
N LEU A 43 18.63 7.69 -4.24
CA LEU A 43 20.05 7.66 -4.61
C LEU A 43 20.88 6.92 -3.56
N ASN A 44 20.68 7.26 -2.28
CA ASN A 44 21.38 6.60 -1.17
C ASN A 44 21.02 5.11 -1.09
N ALA A 45 19.75 4.76 -1.29
CA ALA A 45 19.29 3.37 -1.33
C ALA A 45 19.98 2.57 -2.45
N LYS A 46 20.06 3.13 -3.67
CA LYS A 46 20.79 2.51 -4.79
C LYS A 46 22.27 2.32 -4.45
N LEU A 47 22.89 3.32 -3.85
CA LEU A 47 24.31 3.27 -3.49
C LEU A 47 24.59 2.23 -2.39
N LEU A 48 23.66 2.06 -1.44
CA LEU A 48 23.75 1.03 -0.40
C LEU A 48 23.45 -0.37 -0.95
N ALA A 49 22.64 -0.49 -2.00
CA ALA A 49 22.33 -1.75 -2.66
C ALA A 49 23.48 -2.25 -3.56
N ASP A 50 24.28 -1.33 -4.13
CA ASP A 50 25.41 -1.70 -4.99
C ASP A 50 26.56 -2.38 -4.18
N PRO A 51 26.87 -3.67 -4.44
CA PRO A 51 27.89 -4.42 -3.70
C PRO A 51 29.33 -4.03 -4.07
N LYS A 52 29.54 -3.16 -5.08
CA LYS A 52 30.84 -2.59 -5.47
C LYS A 52 31.30 -1.49 -4.49
N ALA A 53 31.05 -1.69 -3.21
CA ALA A 53 30.93 -0.63 -2.22
C ALA A 53 32.18 0.28 -2.13
N PRO A 54 31.97 1.61 -1.99
CA PRO A 54 32.99 2.54 -1.49
C PRO A 54 33.36 2.20 -0.04
N SER A 55 34.49 2.74 0.46
CA SER A 55 35.03 2.45 1.80
C SER A 55 33.98 2.41 2.92
N SER A 56 34.18 1.56 3.95
CA SER A 56 33.27 1.39 5.10
C SER A 56 32.83 2.72 5.75
N SER A 57 33.73 3.71 5.80
CA SER A 57 33.44 5.05 6.33
C SER A 57 32.39 5.83 5.51
N TYR A 58 32.36 5.61 4.19
CA TYR A 58 31.42 6.25 3.28
C TYR A 58 30.02 5.65 3.43
N VAL A 59 29.94 4.32 3.50
CA VAL A 59 28.68 3.61 3.77
C VAL A 59 28.05 4.06 5.09
N GLN A 60 28.86 4.21 6.14
CA GLN A 60 28.37 4.68 7.43
C GLN A 60 27.80 6.11 7.36
N ARG A 61 28.45 7.00 6.59
CA ARG A 61 27.94 8.36 6.35
C ARG A 61 26.60 8.34 5.60
N VAL A 62 26.51 7.54 4.55
CA VAL A 62 25.29 7.44 3.73
C VAL A 62 24.12 6.89 4.54
N ARG A 63 24.36 5.90 5.43
CA ARG A 63 23.34 5.42 6.37
C ARG A 63 22.88 6.51 7.35
N ALA A 64 23.80 7.32 7.88
CA ALA A 64 23.45 8.43 8.75
C ALA A 64 22.64 9.51 8.00
N GLU A 65 23.00 9.80 6.74
CA GLU A 65 22.23 10.69 5.87
C GLU A 65 20.83 10.12 5.59
N GLN A 66 20.71 8.82 5.36
CA GLN A 66 19.43 8.14 5.12
C GLN A 66 18.49 8.24 6.33
N ALA A 67 19.00 7.96 7.53
CA ALA A 67 18.23 8.13 8.76
C ALA A 67 17.79 9.59 8.98
N ALA A 68 18.65 10.56 8.64
CA ALA A 68 18.28 11.97 8.73
C ALA A 68 17.18 12.35 7.72
N ILE A 69 17.23 11.83 6.50
CA ILE A 69 16.20 12.04 5.48
C ILE A 69 14.85 11.45 5.92
N GLU A 70 14.85 10.22 6.42
CA GLU A 70 13.64 9.55 6.92
C GLU A 70 13.00 10.34 8.05
N SER A 71 13.80 10.81 9.02
CA SER A 71 13.28 11.64 10.11
C SER A 71 12.65 12.94 9.63
N ARG A 72 13.23 13.57 8.59
CA ARG A 72 12.72 14.82 8.02
C ARG A 72 11.46 14.60 7.20
N LEU A 73 11.37 13.51 6.45
CA LEU A 73 10.15 13.16 5.70
C LEU A 73 8.96 12.95 6.65
N LEU A 74 9.17 12.24 7.76
CA LEU A 74 8.14 12.07 8.79
C LEU A 74 7.72 13.41 9.42
N GLU A 75 8.66 14.31 9.68
CA GLU A 75 8.35 15.64 10.23
C GLU A 75 7.51 16.48 9.25
N VAL A 76 7.90 16.51 7.97
CA VAL A 76 7.22 17.32 6.96
C VAL A 76 5.82 16.76 6.65
N ASP A 77 5.68 15.44 6.53
CA ASP A 77 4.39 14.77 6.35
C ASP A 77 3.46 14.97 7.57
N GLY A 78 4.02 14.91 8.78
CA GLY A 78 3.33 15.26 10.02
C GLY A 78 2.85 16.73 10.05
N MET A 79 3.61 17.66 9.47
CA MET A 79 3.17 19.05 9.36
C MET A 79 2.06 19.25 8.31
N GLU A 80 2.07 18.50 7.20
CA GLU A 80 1.01 18.56 6.19
C GLU A 80 -0.31 18.00 6.72
N THR A 81 -0.29 16.90 7.46
CA THR A 81 -1.48 16.35 8.13
C THR A 81 -2.08 17.33 9.15
N ILE A 82 -1.26 18.00 9.95
CA ILE A 82 -1.73 19.05 10.87
C ILE A 82 -2.31 20.25 10.10
N ASN A 83 -1.63 20.71 9.05
CA ASN A 83 -2.12 21.85 8.26
C ASN A 83 -3.43 21.54 7.53
N THR A 84 -3.60 20.31 7.04
CA THR A 84 -4.85 19.88 6.42
C THR A 84 -5.96 19.75 7.45
N ALA A 85 -5.68 19.19 8.64
CA ALA A 85 -6.64 19.16 9.75
C ALA A 85 -7.08 20.58 10.17
N LEU A 86 -6.14 21.51 10.35
CA LEU A 86 -6.44 22.91 10.71
C LEU A 86 -7.26 23.64 9.65
N ARG A 87 -7.06 23.33 8.36
CA ARG A 87 -7.89 23.91 7.28
C ARG A 87 -9.32 23.36 7.28
N LYS A 88 -9.50 22.13 7.75
CA LYS A 88 -10.81 21.47 7.86
C LYS A 88 -11.57 21.88 9.12
N THR A 89 -10.87 22.16 10.22
CA THR A 89 -11.52 22.67 11.44
C THR A 89 -12.15 24.04 11.20
N LYS A 90 -13.48 24.13 11.32
CA LYS A 90 -14.24 25.37 11.16
C LYS A 90 -14.97 25.67 12.46
N ILE A 91 -14.62 26.77 13.12
CA ILE A 91 -15.26 27.16 14.40
C ILE A 91 -16.63 27.79 14.09
N LYS A 92 -17.73 27.13 14.48
CA LYS A 92 -19.09 27.68 14.46
C LYS A 92 -19.54 27.98 15.91
N GLY A 93 -19.44 29.25 16.34
CA GLY A 93 -20.11 29.76 17.55
C GLY A 93 -19.66 29.13 18.90
N GLU A 94 -20.01 29.79 20.01
CA GLU A 94 -19.64 29.38 21.39
C GLU A 94 -20.14 27.97 21.74
N GLY A 95 -19.31 26.94 21.53
CA GLY A 95 -19.50 25.62 22.12
C GLY A 95 -19.36 24.43 21.18
N ASP A 96 -19.53 24.61 19.86
CA ASP A 96 -19.48 23.51 18.89
C ASP A 96 -18.23 23.61 18.00
N MET A 97 -17.24 22.77 18.32
CA MET A 97 -16.13 22.48 17.40
C MET A 97 -16.49 21.24 16.58
N GLU A 98 -16.94 21.44 15.34
CA GLU A 98 -16.94 20.39 14.31
C GLU A 98 -15.48 20.17 13.89
N VAL A 99 -14.84 19.17 14.49
CA VAL A 99 -13.62 18.56 13.95
C VAL A 99 -14.12 17.52 12.96
N ASP A 100 -14.02 17.82 11.66
CA ASP A 100 -14.17 16.78 10.63
C ASP A 100 -13.19 15.66 11.00
N GLU A 101 -13.74 14.50 11.36
CA GLU A 101 -13.00 13.31 11.69
C GLU A 101 -12.01 13.09 10.54
N ALA A 102 -10.71 12.96 10.87
CA ALA A 102 -9.67 12.77 9.85
C ALA A 102 -10.15 11.66 8.91
N PRO A 103 -10.06 11.81 7.57
CA PRO A 103 -10.45 10.73 6.68
C PRO A 103 -9.66 9.53 7.14
N GLU A 104 -10.36 8.52 7.67
CA GLU A 104 -9.71 7.27 8.03
C GLU A 104 -8.91 6.87 6.79
N PRO A 105 -7.60 6.61 6.93
CA PRO A 105 -6.80 6.26 5.77
C PRO A 105 -7.51 5.06 5.16
N ALA A 106 -8.03 5.18 3.93
CA ALA A 106 -8.87 4.17 3.31
C ALA A 106 -8.21 2.81 3.49
N THR A 107 -8.63 2.09 4.53
CA THR A 107 -8.02 0.84 4.92
C THR A 107 -8.65 -0.11 3.93
N SER A 108 -7.93 -0.36 2.83
CA SER A 108 -8.36 -1.34 1.85
C SER A 108 -8.80 -2.60 2.62
N SER A 109 -9.95 -3.17 2.28
CA SER A 109 -10.52 -4.33 2.99
C SER A 109 -9.48 -5.44 3.22
N THR A 110 -8.50 -5.53 2.33
CA THR A 110 -7.33 -6.40 2.39
C THR A 110 -6.38 -6.13 3.58
N ILE A 111 -6.16 -4.86 3.96
CA ILE A 111 -5.34 -4.49 5.12
C ILE A 111 -6.07 -4.85 6.42
N GLU A 112 -7.39 -4.63 6.47
CA GLU A 112 -8.20 -5.01 7.64
C GLU A 112 -8.31 -6.53 7.79
N ALA A 113 -8.52 -7.25 6.68
CA ALA A 113 -8.50 -8.70 6.66
C ALA A 113 -7.15 -9.27 7.13
N LYS A 114 -6.03 -8.66 6.70
CA LYS A 114 -4.69 -9.03 7.16
C LYS A 114 -4.50 -8.73 8.65
N LYS A 115 -4.91 -7.56 9.14
CA LYS A 115 -4.85 -7.21 10.58
C LYS A 115 -5.70 -8.18 11.41
N LYS A 116 -6.90 -8.52 10.95
CA LYS A 116 -7.80 -9.49 11.60
C LYS A 116 -7.19 -10.89 11.61
N ALA A 117 -6.68 -11.37 10.48
CA ALA A 117 -5.99 -12.66 10.39
C ALA A 117 -4.75 -12.71 11.30
N LEU A 118 -3.97 -11.64 11.36
CA LEU A 118 -2.80 -11.56 12.25
C LEU A 118 -3.21 -11.60 13.73
N SER A 119 -4.26 -10.85 14.11
CA SER A 119 -4.78 -10.86 15.48
C SER A 119 -5.33 -12.24 15.90
N GLN A 120 -5.99 -12.94 14.98
CA GLN A 120 -6.45 -14.31 15.20
C GLN A 120 -5.28 -15.29 15.32
N TYR A 121 -4.24 -15.12 14.51
CA TYR A 121 -3.04 -15.97 14.56
C TYR A 121 -2.22 -15.75 15.83
N ASP A 122 -2.17 -14.52 16.35
CA ASP A 122 -1.47 -14.17 17.59
C ASP A 122 -2.24 -14.70 18.81
N ALA A 123 -3.58 -14.61 18.80
CA ALA A 123 -4.43 -15.27 19.79
C ALA A 123 -4.24 -16.80 19.81
N MET A 124 -3.98 -17.41 18.64
CA MET A 124 -3.70 -18.84 18.49
C MET A 124 -2.27 -19.24 18.91
N ARG A 125 -1.32 -18.28 18.92
CA ARG A 125 0.05 -18.48 19.43
C ARG A 125 0.12 -18.42 20.95
N VAL A 126 -0.65 -17.53 21.59
CA VAL A 126 -0.69 -17.40 23.06
C VAL A 126 -1.20 -18.68 23.75
N THR A 127 -1.98 -19.51 23.05
CA THR A 127 -2.44 -20.81 23.55
C THR A 127 -1.51 -21.98 23.24
N ARG A 128 -0.39 -21.77 22.53
CA ARG A 128 0.45 -22.86 21.99
C ARG A 128 1.46 -23.46 22.99
N ASP A 129 1.67 -22.84 24.15
CA ASP A 129 2.56 -23.37 25.19
C ASP A 129 1.86 -24.31 26.21
N GLY A 130 0.64 -24.74 25.95
CA GLY A 130 -0.06 -25.66 26.85
C GLY A 130 -1.10 -26.53 26.16
N ALA A 131 -0.78 -27.82 26.06
CA ALA A 131 -1.68 -28.95 25.80
C ALA A 131 -2.02 -29.27 24.33
N SER A 132 -1.31 -30.31 23.87
CA SER A 132 -1.79 -31.33 22.93
C SER A 132 -3.26 -31.70 23.16
N THR A 133 -4.08 -31.69 22.10
CA THR A 133 -4.82 -32.88 21.63
C THR A 133 -5.47 -32.63 20.27
N ASN A 134 -5.28 -33.61 19.40
CA ASN A 134 -5.95 -33.87 18.12
C ASN A 134 -7.44 -33.49 18.08
N GLY A 135 -7.89 -32.93 16.95
CA GLY A 135 -9.31 -32.94 16.61
C GLY A 135 -9.70 -31.83 15.65
N ALA A 136 -10.06 -32.21 14.43
CA ALA A 136 -10.84 -31.38 13.53
C ALA A 136 -12.05 -30.76 14.25
N GLY A 137 -12.36 -29.51 13.92
CA GLY A 137 -13.58 -28.86 14.38
C GLY A 137 -13.32 -27.59 15.16
N SER A 138 -13.46 -26.48 14.46
CA SER A 138 -14.26 -25.35 14.92
C SER A 138 -15.12 -25.72 16.13
N THR A 139 -14.78 -25.18 17.30
CA THR A 139 -15.70 -25.12 18.43
C THR A 139 -15.97 -23.67 18.74
N PHE A 140 -16.39 -22.90 17.72
CA PHE A 140 -17.35 -21.83 17.98
C PHE A 140 -18.48 -22.48 18.78
N THR A 141 -18.69 -22.01 20.01
CA THR A 141 -19.73 -22.60 20.85
C THR A 141 -21.07 -22.42 20.15
N MET A 142 -22.00 -23.38 20.20
CA MET A 142 -23.31 -23.27 19.53
C MET A 142 -24.04 -21.96 19.88
N ARG A 143 -23.80 -21.45 21.09
CA ARG A 143 -24.30 -20.16 21.58
C ARG A 143 -23.68 -18.97 20.82
N GLU A 144 -22.38 -19.00 20.58
CA GLU A 144 -21.64 -17.97 19.83
C GLU A 144 -22.02 -17.96 18.35
N ALA A 145 -22.28 -19.13 17.75
CA ALA A 145 -22.76 -19.22 16.38
C ALA A 145 -24.14 -18.55 16.21
N ILE A 146 -25.06 -18.76 17.15
CA ILE A 146 -26.39 -18.13 17.16
C ILE A 146 -26.27 -16.61 17.36
N GLU A 147 -25.33 -16.16 18.18
CA GLU A 147 -25.11 -14.74 18.45
C GLU A 147 -24.53 -14.02 17.23
N LEU A 148 -23.60 -14.65 16.52
CA LEU A 148 -23.05 -14.16 15.25
C LEU A 148 -24.11 -14.10 14.15
N GLU A 149 -24.94 -15.13 14.01
CA GLU A 149 -26.04 -15.14 13.04
C GLU A 149 -27.03 -14.00 13.32
N ARG A 150 -27.38 -13.79 14.59
CA ARG A 150 -28.25 -12.68 14.99
C ARG A 150 -27.64 -11.31 14.70
N GLN A 151 -26.35 -11.13 14.97
CA GLN A 151 -25.65 -9.87 14.71
C GLN A 151 -25.55 -9.58 13.21
N ALA A 152 -25.21 -10.58 12.40
CA ALA A 152 -25.16 -10.47 10.95
C ALA A 152 -26.53 -10.14 10.35
N HIS A 153 -27.58 -10.82 10.82
CA HIS A 153 -28.95 -10.54 10.38
C HIS A 153 -29.40 -9.12 10.70
N LEU A 154 -29.02 -8.57 11.87
CA LEU A 154 -29.35 -7.18 12.21
C LEU A 154 -28.63 -6.18 11.30
N GLN A 155 -27.36 -6.41 10.99
CA GLN A 155 -26.59 -5.56 10.08
C GLN A 155 -27.12 -5.61 8.64
N GLU A 156 -27.45 -6.80 8.15
CA GLU A 156 -28.03 -6.98 6.83
C GLU A 156 -29.39 -6.30 6.73
N LYS A 157 -30.22 -6.44 7.76
CA LYS A 157 -31.50 -5.74 7.84
C LYS A 157 -31.35 -4.21 7.82
N GLU A 158 -30.38 -3.67 8.57
CA GLU A 158 -30.09 -2.23 8.57
C GLU A 158 -29.63 -1.75 7.18
N ARG A 159 -28.78 -2.53 6.51
CA ARG A 159 -28.33 -2.23 5.15
C ARG A 159 -29.51 -2.20 4.17
N GLN A 160 -30.40 -3.19 4.26
CA GLN A 160 -31.61 -3.26 3.43
C GLN A 160 -32.56 -2.09 3.71
N GLU A 161 -32.78 -1.72 4.97
CA GLU A 161 -33.61 -0.57 5.34
C GLU A 161 -33.03 0.73 4.79
N ARG A 162 -31.70 0.92 4.85
CA ARG A 162 -31.03 2.10 4.30
C ARG A 162 -31.15 2.19 2.78
N ILE A 163 -31.01 1.06 2.08
CA ILE A 163 -31.19 0.99 0.62
C ILE A 163 -32.64 1.28 0.24
N LEU A 164 -33.61 0.74 0.98
CA LEU A 164 -35.04 0.99 0.74
C LEU A 164 -35.42 2.44 1.02
N GLU A 165 -34.87 3.06 2.07
CA GLU A 165 -35.09 4.47 2.37
C GLU A 165 -34.49 5.39 1.28
N LYS A 166 -33.25 5.10 0.83
CA LYS A 166 -32.64 5.78 -0.32
C LYS A 166 -33.52 5.65 -1.56
N LYS A 167 -33.98 4.44 -1.91
CA LYS A 167 -34.88 4.18 -3.05
C LYS A 167 -36.20 4.92 -2.93
N LYS A 168 -36.77 5.00 -1.72
CA LYS A 168 -38.00 5.76 -1.45
C LYS A 168 -37.79 7.26 -1.59
N ARG A 169 -36.64 7.79 -1.14
CA ARG A 169 -36.28 9.22 -1.25
C ARG A 169 -36.08 9.64 -2.71
N LEU A 170 -35.42 8.80 -3.50
CA LEU A 170 -35.15 9.02 -4.92
C LEU A 170 -36.37 8.73 -5.81
N GLY A 171 -37.45 8.17 -5.26
CA GLY A 171 -38.66 7.85 -6.01
C GLY A 171 -38.48 6.69 -7.00
N MET A 172 -37.46 5.83 -6.80
CA MET A 172 -37.23 4.67 -7.65
C MET A 172 -38.33 3.60 -7.46
N PRO A 173 -38.72 2.88 -8.53
CA PRO A 173 -39.71 1.81 -8.44
C PRO A 173 -39.22 0.67 -7.53
N ILE A 174 -39.99 0.34 -6.49
CA ILE A 174 -39.73 -0.82 -5.64
C ILE A 174 -40.38 -2.04 -6.30
N LYS A 175 -39.60 -3.09 -6.59
CA LYS A 175 -40.11 -4.32 -7.23
C LYS A 175 -41.24 -4.92 -6.37
N GLY A 176 -42.45 -5.05 -6.93
CA GLY A 176 -43.65 -5.58 -6.25
C GLY A 176 -44.63 -4.54 -5.69
N GLU A 177 -44.36 -3.25 -5.86
CA GLU A 177 -45.22 -2.16 -5.40
C GLU A 177 -46.43 -1.97 -6.33
N ILE A 178 -47.64 -2.33 -5.90
CA ILE A 178 -48.89 -1.96 -6.59
C ILE A 178 -49.31 -0.58 -6.08
N LEU A 179 -48.78 0.47 -6.70
CA LEU A 179 -49.07 1.86 -6.34
C LEU A 179 -50.51 2.22 -6.68
N THR A 180 -51.18 2.87 -5.73
CA THR A 180 -52.47 3.52 -6.00
C THR A 180 -52.30 4.70 -6.97
N LYS A 181 -53.36 5.09 -7.69
CA LYS A 181 -53.27 6.20 -8.68
C LYS A 181 -52.75 7.50 -8.04
N GLU A 182 -53.14 7.77 -6.80
CA GLU A 182 -52.72 8.95 -6.05
C GLU A 182 -51.21 8.93 -5.77
N GLU A 183 -50.65 7.77 -5.43
CA GLU A 183 -49.21 7.61 -5.20
C GLU A 183 -48.41 7.69 -6.50
N GLN A 184 -48.95 7.17 -7.62
CA GLN A 184 -48.34 7.33 -8.94
C GLN A 184 -48.28 8.80 -9.35
N GLU A 185 -49.37 9.54 -9.18
CA GLU A 185 -49.43 10.97 -9.49
C GLU A 185 -48.51 11.78 -8.58
N ALA A 186 -48.41 11.45 -7.29
CA ALA A 186 -47.48 12.08 -6.36
C ALA A 186 -46.02 11.85 -6.74
N ARG A 187 -45.66 10.62 -7.17
CA ARG A 187 -44.29 10.31 -7.65
C ARG A 187 -43.96 11.08 -8.93
N ILE A 188 -44.90 11.17 -9.88
CA ILE A 188 -44.75 11.96 -11.10
C ILE A 188 -44.61 13.46 -10.76
N TRP A 189 -45.40 13.97 -9.81
CA TRP A 189 -45.31 15.35 -9.35
C TRP A 189 -44.00 15.67 -8.64
N ALA A 190 -43.50 14.75 -7.82
CA ALA A 190 -42.20 14.87 -7.16
C ALA A 190 -41.08 14.93 -8.21
N PHE A 191 -41.09 14.03 -9.18
CA PHE A 191 -40.14 14.03 -10.29
C PHE A 191 -40.17 15.33 -11.11
N MET A 192 -41.35 15.83 -11.47
CA MET A 192 -41.50 17.06 -12.26
C MET A 192 -41.06 18.33 -11.52
N ASN A 193 -41.10 18.34 -10.18
CA ASN A 193 -40.72 19.50 -9.37
C ASN A 193 -39.34 19.35 -8.71
N HIS A 194 -38.72 18.17 -8.79
CA HIS A 194 -37.39 17.95 -8.23
C HIS A 194 -36.37 18.77 -9.02
N LYS A 195 -35.68 19.67 -8.33
CA LYS A 195 -34.50 20.35 -8.88
C LYS A 195 -33.31 19.50 -8.46
N PRO A 196 -32.57 18.87 -9.39
CA PRO A 196 -31.34 18.18 -9.03
C PRO A 196 -30.44 19.20 -8.34
N THR A 197 -30.19 18.98 -7.05
CA THR A 197 -29.21 19.75 -6.29
C THR A 197 -27.86 19.08 -6.53
N GLU A 198 -26.76 19.83 -6.50
CA GLU A 198 -25.43 19.31 -6.85
C GLU A 198 -24.96 18.12 -5.98
N SER A 199 -25.67 17.82 -4.88
CA SER A 199 -25.48 16.63 -4.05
C SER A 199 -26.10 15.33 -4.61
N ASP A 200 -27.01 15.40 -5.59
CA ASP A 200 -27.64 14.23 -6.23
C ASP A 200 -26.82 13.72 -7.43
N LEU A 201 -25.85 14.52 -7.91
CA LEU A 201 -25.00 14.20 -9.07
C LEU A 201 -23.68 13.53 -8.66
N GLU A 202 -23.38 13.48 -7.36
CA GLU A 202 -22.15 12.91 -6.79
C GLU A 202 -22.32 11.48 -6.23
N ASP A 203 -23.54 10.90 -6.17
CA ASP A 203 -23.78 9.49 -5.74
C ASP A 203 -24.23 8.59 -6.92
N ASP A 204 -24.49 9.17 -8.09
CA ASP A 204 -25.03 8.47 -9.29
C ASP A 204 -23.94 7.81 -10.15
N SER A 205 -22.70 7.74 -9.67
CA SER A 205 -21.59 7.04 -10.35
C SER A 205 -21.19 5.72 -9.69
N GLU A 206 -21.95 5.22 -8.71
CA GLU A 206 -21.50 4.08 -7.89
C GLU A 206 -22.50 2.95 -7.64
N ASP A 207 -23.65 2.87 -8.32
CA ASP A 207 -24.58 1.75 -8.07
C ASP A 207 -25.54 1.40 -9.23
N ASP A 208 -25.03 1.38 -10.46
CA ASP A 208 -25.72 0.77 -11.61
C ASP A 208 -24.87 -0.35 -12.24
N ASP A 209 -24.26 -1.18 -11.37
CA ASP A 209 -23.83 -2.53 -11.74
C ASP A 209 -24.70 -3.51 -10.95
N ASP A 210 -25.88 -3.77 -11.53
CA ASP A 210 -26.66 -4.99 -11.33
C ASP A 210 -25.75 -6.23 -11.46
N ASP A 211 -26.16 -7.26 -10.72
CA ASP A 211 -25.72 -8.67 -10.78
C ASP A 211 -24.52 -9.03 -9.89
N ASP A 212 -24.82 -9.62 -8.73
CA ASP A 212 -24.52 -11.03 -8.38
C ASP A 212 -23.23 -11.70 -8.95
N ASP A 213 -22.18 -10.95 -9.28
CA ASP A 213 -20.84 -11.47 -9.54
C ASP A 213 -20.18 -11.79 -8.20
N ASP A 214 -20.65 -12.87 -7.58
CA ASP A 214 -19.99 -13.49 -6.44
C ASP A 214 -18.54 -13.76 -6.86
N PRO A 215 -17.51 -13.10 -6.28
CA PRO A 215 -16.13 -13.23 -6.74
C PRO A 215 -15.59 -14.65 -6.57
N ALA A 216 -16.31 -15.50 -5.84
CA ALA A 216 -16.06 -16.92 -5.75
C ALA A 216 -16.32 -17.66 -7.08
N SER A 217 -17.28 -17.23 -7.89
CA SER A 217 -17.59 -17.80 -9.21
C SER A 217 -16.52 -17.53 -10.26
N TRP A 218 -15.72 -16.46 -10.08
CA TRP A 218 -14.59 -16.14 -10.96
C TRP A 218 -13.45 -17.17 -10.86
N PHE A 219 -13.43 -17.97 -9.79
CA PHE A 219 -12.46 -19.04 -9.56
C PHE A 219 -13.04 -20.43 -9.77
N GLU A 220 -14.33 -20.57 -10.11
CA GLU A 220 -14.87 -21.83 -10.63
C GLU A 220 -14.44 -21.96 -12.10
N ASP A 221 -13.16 -22.26 -12.27
CA ASP A 221 -12.52 -22.56 -13.53
C ASP A 221 -13.01 -23.94 -14.00
N ASP A 222 -14.04 -23.95 -14.84
CA ASP A 222 -14.45 -25.09 -15.63
C ASP A 222 -13.46 -25.40 -16.77
N GLN A 223 -12.29 -24.75 -16.81
CA GLN A 223 -11.21 -24.98 -17.76
C GLN A 223 -10.02 -25.70 -17.12
N ASP A 224 -10.18 -27.01 -16.91
CA ASP A 224 -9.12 -27.96 -16.54
C ASP A 224 -8.08 -28.20 -17.66
N ASP A 225 -7.96 -27.28 -18.63
CA ASP A 225 -6.96 -27.33 -19.70
C ASP A 225 -6.45 -25.91 -19.99
N GLY A 226 -5.49 -25.47 -19.18
CA GLY A 226 -4.86 -24.14 -19.22
C GLY A 226 -4.10 -23.78 -20.51
N ARG A 227 -4.77 -23.77 -21.67
CA ARG A 227 -4.23 -23.31 -22.95
C ARG A 227 -5.20 -22.35 -23.63
N LYS A 228 -5.35 -21.16 -23.05
CA LYS A 228 -6.05 -20.07 -23.69
C LYS A 228 -5.20 -19.48 -24.83
N GLY A 229 -5.47 -19.91 -26.06
CA GLY A 229 -5.28 -19.10 -27.28
C GLY A 229 -3.85 -18.79 -27.73
N GLN A 230 -2.83 -19.50 -27.24
CA GLN A 230 -1.48 -19.46 -27.82
C GLN A 230 -1.01 -20.88 -28.12
N ASP A 231 -0.50 -21.07 -29.34
CA ASP A 231 0.13 -22.32 -29.74
C ASP A 231 1.51 -22.38 -29.06
N ILE A 232 1.55 -22.96 -27.85
CA ILE A 232 2.81 -23.17 -27.11
C ILE A 232 3.55 -24.29 -27.84
N VAL A 233 4.39 -23.90 -28.81
CA VAL A 233 5.39 -24.78 -29.39
C VAL A 233 6.52 -24.89 -28.39
N GLU A 234 6.73 -26.08 -27.85
CA GLU A 234 7.90 -26.37 -27.01
C GLU A 234 9.16 -26.10 -27.85
N PRO A 235 10.08 -25.22 -27.41
CA PRO A 235 11.33 -25.02 -28.12
C PRO A 235 12.09 -26.34 -28.13
N ASP A 236 12.65 -26.69 -29.29
CA ASP A 236 13.47 -27.88 -29.39
C ASP A 236 14.77 -27.71 -28.58
N TYR A 237 15.38 -28.82 -28.19
CA TYR A 237 16.60 -28.81 -27.39
C TYR A 237 17.79 -28.18 -28.14
N GLU A 238 17.71 -28.05 -29.46
CA GLU A 238 18.75 -27.46 -30.30
C GLU A 238 18.71 -25.93 -30.27
N ASP A 239 17.53 -25.29 -30.23
CA ASP A 239 17.39 -23.82 -30.11
C ASP A 239 17.91 -23.25 -28.78
N ILE A 240 17.91 -24.05 -27.71
CA ILE A 240 18.39 -23.62 -26.38
C ILE A 240 19.92 -23.47 -26.34
N SER A 241 20.63 -24.17 -27.24
CA SER A 241 22.10 -24.18 -27.30
C SER A 241 22.71 -22.83 -27.65
N ASP A 242 22.00 -22.04 -28.46
CA ASP A 242 22.50 -20.78 -29.01
C ASP A 242 22.19 -19.56 -28.12
N LEU A 243 21.34 -19.73 -27.11
CA LEU A 243 20.84 -18.63 -26.27
C LEU A 243 21.87 -18.14 -25.24
N ILE A 244 22.81 -18.98 -24.81
CA ILE A 244 23.83 -18.62 -23.80
C ILE A 244 25.24 -18.93 -24.32
N ARG A 245 25.91 -17.93 -24.91
CA ARG A 245 27.36 -17.99 -25.16
C ARG A 245 28.12 -17.65 -23.89
N VAL A 246 28.60 -18.65 -23.18
CA VAL A 246 29.53 -18.47 -22.05
C VAL A 246 30.93 -18.21 -22.62
N ASP A 247 31.49 -17.04 -22.32
CA ASP A 247 32.87 -16.69 -22.68
C ASP A 247 33.82 -17.37 -21.67
N GLU A 248 34.35 -18.54 -22.04
CA GLU A 248 35.18 -19.40 -21.18
C GLU A 248 36.42 -18.68 -20.62
N ASN A 249 36.89 -17.61 -21.29
CA ASN A 249 38.04 -16.81 -20.86
C ASN A 249 37.77 -15.91 -19.66
N ARG A 250 36.50 -15.76 -19.24
CA ARG A 250 36.08 -14.91 -18.12
C ARG A 250 35.70 -15.71 -16.87
N LEU A 251 35.79 -17.03 -16.91
CA LEU A 251 35.59 -17.87 -15.74
C LEU A 251 36.84 -17.81 -14.85
N PRO A 252 36.78 -17.22 -13.65
CA PRO A 252 37.86 -17.39 -12.69
C PRO A 252 37.94 -18.87 -12.32
N SER A 253 39.13 -19.48 -12.41
CA SER A 253 39.40 -20.82 -11.89
C SER A 253 38.91 -20.90 -10.44
N PHE A 254 37.76 -21.53 -10.24
CA PHE A 254 37.26 -21.88 -8.92
C PHE A 254 38.01 -23.14 -8.49
N ASP A 255 39.19 -22.95 -7.89
CA ASP A 255 39.91 -24.00 -7.20
C ASP A 255 39.12 -24.39 -5.93
N PHE A 256 38.13 -25.27 -6.11
CA PHE A 256 37.29 -25.79 -5.02
C PHE A 256 37.97 -26.92 -4.24
N TYR A 257 39.15 -27.38 -4.69
CA TYR A 257 39.99 -28.35 -3.98
C TYR A 257 41.28 -27.69 -3.51
N GLY A 258 41.16 -26.85 -2.50
CA GLY A 258 42.29 -26.38 -1.72
C GLY A 258 42.91 -27.54 -0.94
N ASN A 259 44.20 -27.78 -1.21
CA ASN A 259 45.20 -28.46 -0.40
C ASN A 259 44.74 -28.93 0.99
N ASN A 260 44.38 -30.22 1.10
CA ASN A 260 44.57 -30.93 2.37
C ASN A 260 46.04 -31.32 2.45
N GLU A 261 46.84 -30.45 3.08
CA GLU A 261 48.16 -30.83 3.60
C GLU A 261 47.98 -31.96 4.61
N GLY A 262 48.54 -33.11 4.28
CA GLY A 262 48.67 -34.26 5.15
C GLY A 262 49.82 -35.12 4.64
N ASP A 263 51.05 -34.70 4.95
CA ASP A 263 52.10 -35.47 5.67
C ASP A 263 53.34 -34.56 5.88
#